data_AF-A0A9P1F2F4-F1
#
_entry.id   AF-A0A9P1F2F4-F1
#
_cell.length_a   1.000
_cell.length_b   1.000
_cell.length_c   1.000
_cell.angle_alpha   90.00
_cell.angle_beta   90.00
_cell.angle_gamma   90.00
#
_symmetry.space_group_name_H-M   'P 1'
#
loop_
_entity.id
_entity.type
_entity.pdbx_description
1 polymer ?
#
loop_
_entity_poly.entity_id
_entity_poly.type
_entity_poly.pdbx_seq_one_letter_code
_entity_poly.pdbx_strand_id
1 'polypeptide(L)'
;MCGIEPVTTNWMEIFIKLDCPQILKQHQKCCTAHGWCFIYKKVSMEACNNEYCRCIDRLAKDGLCKTHSDNFCMNVKNLGPMMWPMITKDAMNM
;
A
#
# COMPACT_ATOMS: atom_id res chain seq x y z
N MET A 1 -1.73 -4.52 -4.14
CA MET A 1 -2.66 -4.16 -3.06
C MET A 1 -1.91 -4.24 -1.76
N CYS A 2 -2.21 -3.36 -0.82
CA CYS A 2 -1.54 -3.36 0.47
C CYS A 2 -2.39 -4.04 1.54
N GLY A 3 -1.77 -4.97 2.28
CA GLY A 3 -2.24 -5.38 3.62
C GLY A 3 -3.41 -6.37 3.70
N ILE A 4 -4.00 -6.87 2.60
CA ILE A 4 -5.15 -7.79 2.66
C ILE A 4 -4.84 -9.20 2.11
N GLU A 5 -3.78 -9.40 1.32
CA GLU A 5 -3.39 -10.74 0.85
C GLU A 5 -1.88 -11.00 0.94
N PRO A 6 -1.44 -12.21 1.37
CA PRO A 6 -0.02 -12.58 1.36
C PRO A 6 0.61 -12.64 -0.04
N VAL A 7 -0.20 -12.88 -1.08
CA VAL A 7 0.30 -13.17 -2.44
C VAL A 7 0.55 -11.89 -3.26
N THR A 8 -0.37 -10.92 -3.22
CA THR A 8 -0.21 -9.65 -3.96
C THR A 8 0.72 -8.66 -3.26
N THR A 9 0.94 -8.81 -1.95
CA THR A 9 1.90 -8.00 -1.18
C THR A 9 3.35 -8.29 -1.62
N ASN A 10 3.68 -9.52 -2.00
CA ASN A 10 5.04 -9.92 -2.36
C ASN A 10 5.54 -9.35 -3.70
N TRP A 11 4.67 -9.23 -4.71
CA TRP A 11 5.08 -8.76 -6.03
C TRP A 11 5.22 -7.25 -6.12
N MET A 12 4.33 -6.50 -5.47
CA MET A 12 4.42 -5.04 -5.51
C MET A 12 5.66 -4.56 -4.75
N GLU A 13 5.97 -5.18 -3.60
CA GLU A 13 7.14 -4.83 -2.77
C GLU A 13 8.49 -5.28 -3.34
N ILE A 14 8.54 -5.98 -4.48
CA ILE A 14 9.81 -6.51 -5.02
C ILE A 14 10.82 -5.39 -5.29
N PHE A 15 10.37 -4.24 -5.78
CA PHE A 15 11.22 -3.07 -6.03
C PHE A 15 11.78 -2.48 -4.74
N ILE A 16 10.96 -2.39 -3.68
CA ILE A 16 11.46 -1.94 -2.37
C ILE A 16 12.42 -2.97 -1.78
N LYS A 17 12.13 -4.27 -1.93
CA LYS A 17 12.96 -5.35 -1.40
C LYS A 17 14.34 -5.41 -2.06
N LEU A 18 14.41 -5.17 -3.36
CA LEU A 18 15.67 -5.21 -4.13
C LEU A 18 16.43 -3.89 -4.04
N ASP A 19 15.76 -2.77 -4.28
CA ASP A 19 16.44 -1.47 -4.47
C ASP A 19 16.55 -0.68 -3.17
N CYS A 20 15.65 -0.93 -2.22
CA CYS A 20 15.47 -0.12 -1.01
C CYS A 20 15.28 -0.96 0.27
N PRO A 21 16.11 -2.00 0.53
CA PRO A 21 15.90 -2.91 1.64
C PRO A 21 15.90 -2.21 3.01
N GLN A 22 16.56 -1.05 3.11
CA GLN A 22 16.62 -0.23 4.32
C GLN A 22 15.27 0.35 4.76
N ILE A 23 14.29 0.49 3.85
CA ILE A 23 12.94 0.98 4.19
C ILE A 23 11.86 -0.10 4.14
N LEU A 24 12.20 -1.34 3.75
CA LEU A 24 11.23 -2.42 3.52
C LEU A 24 10.34 -2.67 4.73
N LYS A 25 10.92 -2.80 5.92
CA LYS A 25 10.17 -3.09 7.14
C LYS A 25 9.20 -1.96 7.51
N GLN A 26 9.57 -0.71 7.26
CA GLN A 26 8.72 0.45 7.52
C GLN A 26 7.64 0.59 6.45
N HIS A 27 7.96 0.32 5.18
CA HIS A 27 6.97 0.26 4.11
C HIS A 27 5.88 -0.78 4.42
N GLN A 28 6.27 -1.98 4.86
CA GLN A 28 5.35 -3.03 5.26
C GLN A 28 4.41 -2.58 6.38
N LYS A 29 4.91 -1.84 7.39
CA LYS A 29 4.05 -1.26 8.44
C LYS A 29 3.03 -0.28 7.87
N CYS A 30 3.43 0.61 6.96
CA CYS A 30 2.51 1.52 6.28
C CYS A 30 1.44 0.74 5.49
N CYS A 31 1.87 -0.30 4.78
CA CYS A 31 1.03 -1.15 3.94
C CYS A 31 0.01 -1.95 4.76
N THR A 32 0.42 -2.52 5.90
CA THR A 32 -0.48 -3.17 6.86
C THR A 32 -1.51 -2.17 7.38
N ALA A 33 -1.07 -1.00 7.89
CA ALA A 33 -1.98 0.02 8.42
C ALA A 33 -3.00 0.52 7.37
N HIS A 34 -2.62 0.57 6.10
CA HIS A 34 -3.51 0.90 4.98
C HIS A 34 -4.64 -0.14 4.83
N GLY A 35 -4.31 -1.44 4.87
CA GLY A 35 -5.30 -2.52 4.89
C GLY A 35 -6.28 -2.42 6.06
N TRP A 36 -5.77 -2.19 7.28
CA TRP A 36 -6.61 -2.00 8.47
C TRP A 36 -7.51 -0.76 8.37
N CYS A 37 -7.06 0.31 7.70
CA CYS A 37 -7.87 1.51 7.52
C CYS A 37 -9.18 1.20 6.79
N PHE A 38 -9.12 0.40 5.73
CA PHE A 38 -10.31 -0.01 4.98
C PHE A 38 -11.30 -0.81 5.82
N ILE A 39 -10.80 -1.68 6.69
CA ILE A 39 -11.63 -2.61 7.45
C ILE A 39 -12.27 -1.91 8.66
N TYR A 40 -11.52 -1.04 9.36
CA TYR A 40 -11.91 -0.60 10.71
C TYR A 40 -12.28 0.88 10.84
N LYS A 41 -11.77 1.77 9.99
CA LYS A 41 -11.90 3.21 10.25
C LYS A 41 -13.23 3.84 9.83
N LYS A 42 -14.11 3.13 9.10
CA LYS A 42 -15.36 3.68 8.52
C LYS A 42 -15.13 5.01 7.78
N VAL A 43 -13.95 5.19 7.18
CA VAL A 43 -13.59 6.38 6.39
C VAL A 43 -13.60 6.07 4.91
N SER A 44 -13.53 7.11 4.08
CA SER A 44 -13.43 6.93 2.63
C SER A 44 -12.12 6.25 2.23
N MET A 45 -12.16 5.55 1.11
CA MET A 45 -10.95 4.97 0.50
C MET A 45 -9.87 6.01 0.23
N GLU A 46 -10.26 7.20 -0.21
CA GLU A 46 -9.36 8.31 -0.42
C GLU A 46 -8.62 8.70 0.87
N ALA A 47 -9.31 8.72 2.02
CA ALA A 47 -8.68 9.00 3.31
C ALA A 47 -7.62 7.95 3.66
N CYS A 48 -7.94 6.66 3.49
CA CYS A 48 -6.97 5.58 3.70
C CYS A 48 -5.76 5.67 2.77
N ASN A 49 -5.99 5.93 1.47
CA ASN A 49 -4.92 6.12 0.49
C ASN A 49 -4.02 7.31 0.85
N ASN A 50 -4.60 8.43 1.29
CA ASN A 50 -3.85 9.61 1.70
C ASN A 50 -3.03 9.36 2.99
N GLU A 51 -3.56 8.61 3.96
CA GLU A 51 -2.79 8.18 5.15
C GLU A 51 -1.59 7.30 4.76
N TYR A 52 -1.79 6.33 3.86
CA TYR A 52 -0.72 5.50 3.34
C TYR A 52 0.37 6.32 2.64
N CYS A 53 -0.01 7.20 1.72
CA CYS A 53 0.94 8.06 1.00
C CYS A 53 1.78 8.92 1.96
N ARG A 54 1.16 9.51 3.00
CA ARG A 54 1.89 10.27 4.03
C ARG A 54 2.86 9.40 4.83
N CYS A 55 2.55 8.12 5.02
CA CYS A 55 3.41 7.19 5.74
C CYS A 55 4.67 6.87 4.94
N ILE A 56 4.53 6.52 3.65
CA ILE A 56 5.66 6.13 2.81
C ILE A 56 6.53 7.33 2.36
N ASP A 57 5.94 8.52 2.22
CA ASP A 57 6.68 9.77 1.89
C ASP A 57 7.72 10.15 2.96
N ARG A 58 7.56 9.64 4.19
CA ARG A 58 8.53 9.87 5.28
C ARG A 58 9.71 8.89 5.25
N LEU A 59 9.64 7.82 4.45
CA LEU A 59 10.63 6.74 4.47
C LEU A 59 11.86 7.09 3.63
N ALA A 60 11.67 7.86 2.56
CA ALA A 60 12.74 8.40 1.73
C ALA A 60 12.37 9.84 1.37
N LYS A 61 13.36 10.72 1.27
CA LYS A 61 13.14 12.13 0.88
C LYS A 61 13.47 12.39 -0.59
N ASP A 62 14.43 11.63 -1.13
CA ASP A 62 14.93 11.75 -2.48
C ASP A 62 15.42 10.38 -3.03
N GLY A 63 15.88 10.38 -4.28
CA GLY A 63 16.47 9.22 -4.93
C GLY A 63 15.48 8.09 -5.27
N LEU A 64 16.04 6.93 -5.62
CA LEU A 64 15.28 5.78 -6.13
C LEU A 64 14.19 5.32 -5.16
N CYS A 65 14.47 5.32 -3.85
CA CYS A 65 13.50 4.90 -2.84
C CYS A 65 12.34 5.88 -2.69
N LYS A 66 12.57 7.17 -2.93
CA LYS A 66 11.48 8.16 -3.04
C LYS A 66 10.63 7.89 -4.26
N THR A 67 11.26 7.67 -5.43
CA THR A 67 10.55 7.33 -6.66
C THR A 67 9.68 6.09 -6.50
N HIS A 68 10.21 5.03 -5.88
CA HIS A 68 9.41 3.84 -5.55
C HIS A 68 8.23 4.20 -4.65
N SER A 69 8.47 4.91 -3.55
CA SER A 69 7.40 5.36 -2.63
C SER A 69 6.30 6.16 -3.37
N ASP A 70 6.68 7.05 -4.28
CA ASP A 70 5.74 7.84 -5.06
C ASP A 70 4.91 6.99 -6.02
N ASN A 71 5.55 6.03 -6.69
CA ASN A 71 4.87 5.06 -7.55
C ASN A 71 3.84 4.24 -6.77
N PHE A 72 4.19 3.81 -5.55
CA PHE A 72 3.25 3.11 -4.68
C PHE A 72 2.06 3.98 -4.26
N CYS A 73 2.30 5.24 -3.90
CA CYS A 73 1.22 6.18 -3.60
C CYS A 73 0.28 6.35 -4.80
N MET A 74 0.84 6.52 -6.00
CA MET A 74 0.05 6.62 -7.23
C MET A 74 -0.76 5.34 -7.50
N ASN A 75 -0.16 4.16 -7.30
CA ASN A 75 -0.81 2.88 -7.52
C ASN A 75 -2.01 2.68 -6.59
N VAL A 76 -1.89 2.99 -5.29
CA VAL A 76 -3.05 2.83 -4.39
C VAL A 76 -4.17 3.82 -4.69
N LYS A 77 -3.84 5.02 -5.18
CA LYS A 77 -4.83 6.04 -5.55
C LYS A 77 -5.55 5.70 -6.86
N ASN A 78 -4.84 5.15 -7.84
CA ASN A 78 -5.37 4.95 -9.19
C ASN A 78 -5.93 3.54 -9.40
N LEU A 79 -5.26 2.51 -8.87
CA LEU A 79 -5.61 1.09 -9.09
C LEU A 79 -6.41 0.49 -7.92
N GLY A 80 -6.27 1.05 -6.71
CA GLY A 80 -7.01 0.62 -5.53
C GLY A 80 -8.54 0.65 -5.71
N PRO A 81 -9.14 1.78 -6.14
CA PRO A 81 -10.58 1.89 -6.37
C PRO A 81 -11.12 0.94 -7.45
N MET A 82 -10.30 0.63 -8.45
CA MET A 82 -10.67 -0.29 -9.54
C MET A 82 -10.71 -1.75 -9.06
N MET A 83 -9.75 -2.14 -8.22
CA MET A 83 -9.58 -3.54 -7.77
C MET A 83 -10.35 -3.87 -6.49
N TRP A 84 -10.72 -2.87 -5.69
CA TRP A 84 -11.44 -3.06 -4.42
C TRP A 84 -12.73 -3.89 -4.55
N PRO A 85 -13.62 -3.65 -5.51
CA PRO A 85 -14.86 -4.42 -5.64
C PRO A 85 -14.65 -5.89 -6.02
N MET A 86 -13.55 -6.23 -6.70
CA MET A 86 -13.20 -7.62 -7.01
C MET A 86 -12.70 -8.34 -5.75
N ILE A 87 -11.84 -7.67 -4.97
CA ILE A 87 -11.17 -8.30 -3.84
C ILE A 87 -12.09 -8.44 -2.63
N THR A 88 -13.04 -7.52 -2.41
CA THR A 88 -14.07 -7.72 -1.37
C THR A 88 -15.06 -8.81 -1.73
N LYS A 89 -15.35 -9.05 -3.01
CA LYS A 89 -16.22 -10.17 -3.42
C LYS A 89 -15.59 -11.52 -3.12
N ASP A 90 -14.28 -11.65 -3.34
CA ASP A 90 -13.58 -12.90 -3.05
C ASP A 90 -13.30 -13.07 -1.55
N ALA A 91 -13.00 -11.99 -0.81
CA ALA A 91 -12.77 -12.03 0.64
C ALA A 91 -14.05 -12.22 1.48
N MET A 92 -15.24 -11.90 0.95
CA MET A 92 -16.53 -12.09 1.65
C MET A 92 -17.19 -13.46 1.36
N ASN A 93 -16.61 -14.27 0.48
CA ASN A 93 -17.05 -15.63 0.14
C ASN A 93 -16.15 -16.72 0.75
N MET A 94 -15.27 -16.36 1.69
CA MET A 94 -14.43 -17.28 2.48
C MET A 94 -14.81 -17.24 3.96
#